data_AF-M3ETZ9-F1
#
_entry.id   AF-M3ETZ9-F1
#
_cell.length_a   1.000
_cell.length_b   1.000
_cell.length_c   1.000
_cell.angle_alpha   90.00
_cell.angle_beta   90.00
_cell.angle_gamma   90.00
#
_symmetry.space_group_name_H-M   'P 1'
#
loop_
_entity.id
_entity.type
_entity.pdbx_description
1 polymer ?
#
loop_
_entity_poly.entity_id
_entity_poly.type
_entity_poly.pdbx_seq_one_letter_code
_entity_poly.pdbx_strand_id
1 'polypeptide(L)'
;MSGYAELRSNPKPPEESYSSFLSPYIHFGHISQEEIVSEVLNWNLDGSWTPGVIIPENKNRKEGYFHPDPNVNSFLDELITWRDVGFLMFWKKPSFRKDLSILPDWIQKNLDFHKNDVRPYIYTKEQLENSKTHDVIWNAAQKELVLSGCMQNYLRMLWGKKVIEWSPDYQTAFEILEEFNNKYAYDGRDPNSYNGILWCFGLFDRPWFPERNVFGNIRTMSSDSTKKKFKLQTYLDYVQSLEERNDKLDSQLLFPT
;
A
#
# COMPACT_ATOMS: atom_id res chain seq x y z
N MET A 1 -15.58 11.52 6.34
CA MET A 1 -14.78 11.61 5.10
C MET A 1 -13.88 12.84 5.03
N SER A 2 -14.14 13.91 5.79
CA SER A 2 -13.37 15.16 5.74
C SER A 2 -11.86 14.93 5.81
N GLY A 3 -11.12 15.48 4.84
CA GLY A 3 -9.66 15.40 4.76
C GLY A 3 -9.11 14.14 4.09
N TYR A 4 -9.95 13.16 3.72
CA TYR A 4 -9.50 11.93 3.04
C TYR A 4 -8.66 12.23 1.79
N ALA A 5 -9.14 13.11 0.90
CA ALA A 5 -8.49 13.36 -0.39
C ALA A 5 -7.04 13.87 -0.23
N GLU A 6 -6.80 14.73 0.75
CA GLU A 6 -5.52 15.40 0.94
C GLU A 6 -4.61 14.67 1.93
N LEU A 7 -5.18 14.07 2.98
CA LEU A 7 -4.44 13.63 4.16
C LEU A 7 -4.34 12.11 4.30
N ARG A 8 -5.04 11.30 3.48
CA ARG A 8 -4.97 9.82 3.53
C ARG A 8 -3.55 9.25 3.41
N SER A 9 -2.68 9.98 2.70
CA SER A 9 -1.29 9.57 2.50
C SER A 9 -0.37 9.93 3.68
N ASN A 10 -0.81 10.73 4.65
CA ASN A 10 0.01 11.11 5.79
C ASN A 10 0.18 9.92 6.74
N PRO A 11 1.41 9.46 7.01
CA PRO A 11 1.63 8.44 8.03
C PRO A 11 1.32 9.00 9.41
N LYS A 12 0.31 8.43 10.05
CA LYS A 12 -0.25 8.86 11.33
C LYS A 12 -0.67 7.64 12.15
N PRO A 13 -0.70 7.76 13.49
CA PRO A 13 -1.37 6.76 14.33
C PRO A 13 -2.83 6.57 13.88
N PRO A 14 -3.43 5.38 14.10
CA PRO A 14 -4.79 5.08 13.64
C PRO A 14 -5.85 6.13 14.02
N GLU A 15 -5.78 6.67 15.23
CA GLU A 15 -6.68 7.68 15.78
C GLU A 15 -6.58 9.06 15.11
N GLU A 16 -5.46 9.37 14.46
CA GLU A 16 -5.22 10.60 13.71
C GLU A 16 -5.25 10.39 12.19
N SER A 17 -5.41 9.14 11.75
CA SER A 17 -5.34 8.77 10.35
C SER A 17 -6.63 9.13 9.62
N TYR A 18 -6.47 9.52 8.35
CA TYR A 18 -7.58 9.79 7.45
C TYR A 18 -7.92 8.59 6.57
N SER A 19 -7.29 7.42 6.81
CA SER A 19 -7.65 6.17 6.14
C SER A 19 -8.88 5.52 6.79
N SER A 20 -9.64 4.73 6.03
CA SER A 20 -10.86 4.11 6.56
C SER A 20 -10.61 2.86 7.41
N PHE A 21 -9.45 2.23 7.27
CA PHE A 21 -9.12 0.93 7.90
C PHE A 21 -10.12 -0.19 7.55
N LEU A 22 -10.85 -0.07 6.44
CA LEU A 22 -11.85 -1.05 6.03
C LEU A 22 -11.28 -2.27 5.30
N SER A 23 -9.99 -2.25 4.88
CA SER A 23 -9.43 -3.31 4.05
C SER A 23 -9.52 -4.72 4.67
N PRO A 24 -9.31 -4.94 5.98
CA PRO A 24 -9.47 -6.27 6.58
C PRO A 24 -10.93 -6.74 6.52
N TYR A 25 -11.88 -5.86 6.78
CA TYR A 25 -13.31 -6.18 6.80
C TYR A 25 -13.82 -6.49 5.38
N ILE A 26 -13.37 -5.72 4.40
CA ILE A 26 -13.69 -5.95 2.99
C ILE A 26 -13.07 -7.26 2.51
N HIS A 27 -11.82 -7.55 2.90
CA HIS A 27 -11.11 -8.77 2.53
C HIS A 27 -11.87 -10.04 2.97
N PHE A 28 -12.34 -10.07 4.22
CA PHE A 28 -13.11 -11.20 4.74
C PHE A 28 -14.62 -11.15 4.41
N GLY A 29 -15.08 -10.12 3.70
CA GLY A 29 -16.49 -9.96 3.36
C GLY A 29 -17.39 -9.66 4.56
N HIS A 30 -16.84 -9.10 5.65
CA HIS A 30 -17.61 -8.68 6.82
C HIS A 30 -18.49 -7.45 6.54
N ILE A 31 -18.13 -6.66 5.53
CA ILE A 31 -18.91 -5.53 5.03
C ILE A 31 -18.86 -5.53 3.51
N SER A 32 -19.99 -5.25 2.86
CA SER A 32 -20.06 -5.23 1.40
C SER A 32 -19.49 -3.92 0.84
N GLN A 33 -18.85 -4.00 -0.33
CA GLN A 33 -18.39 -2.81 -1.06
C GLN A 33 -19.59 -1.91 -1.43
N GLU A 34 -20.71 -2.50 -1.84
CA GLU A 34 -21.93 -1.76 -2.24
C GLU A 34 -22.53 -0.96 -1.08
N GLU A 35 -22.55 -1.52 0.12
CA GLU A 35 -22.98 -0.83 1.34
C GLU A 35 -22.09 0.37 1.63
N ILE A 36 -20.76 0.19 1.59
CA ILE A 36 -19.82 1.30 1.80
C ILE A 36 -20.01 2.39 0.74
N VAL A 37 -20.15 2.02 -0.53
CA VAL A 37 -20.35 2.98 -1.63
C VAL A 37 -21.65 3.76 -1.41
N SER A 38 -22.74 3.07 -1.06
CA SER A 38 -24.05 3.70 -0.81
C SER A 38 -23.98 4.70 0.35
N GLU A 39 -23.33 4.34 1.45
CA GLU A 39 -23.15 5.23 2.60
C GLU A 39 -22.26 6.43 2.26
N VAL A 40 -21.15 6.20 1.57
CA VAL A 40 -20.20 7.27 1.22
C VAL A 40 -20.78 8.24 0.18
N LEU A 41 -21.62 7.79 -0.73
CA LEU A 41 -22.29 8.66 -1.71
C LEU A 41 -23.28 9.63 -1.06
N ASN A 42 -23.85 9.29 0.10
CA ASN A 42 -24.73 10.18 0.86
C ASN A 42 -23.96 11.24 1.70
N TRP A 43 -22.63 11.18 1.74
CA TRP A 43 -21.81 12.06 2.57
C TRP A 43 -21.95 13.53 2.16
N ASN A 44 -22.25 14.41 3.13
CA ASN A 44 -22.23 15.87 2.95
C ASN A 44 -23.19 16.35 1.84
N LEU A 45 -24.37 15.74 1.78
CA LEU A 45 -25.50 16.14 0.94
C LEU A 45 -26.71 16.52 1.82
N ASP A 46 -27.52 17.47 1.35
CA ASP A 46 -28.78 17.88 2.00
C ASP A 46 -29.91 16.84 1.84
N GLY A 47 -29.67 15.76 1.10
CA GLY A 47 -30.61 14.66 0.85
C GLY A 47 -29.89 13.41 0.36
N SER A 48 -30.65 12.37 0.01
CA SER A 48 -30.07 11.13 -0.50
C SER A 48 -29.40 11.32 -1.86
N TRP A 49 -28.28 10.64 -2.06
CA TRP A 49 -27.64 10.57 -3.36
C TRP A 49 -28.56 9.91 -4.38
N THR A 50 -28.61 10.48 -5.56
CA THR A 50 -29.27 9.90 -6.73
C THR A 50 -28.37 10.07 -7.95
N PRO A 51 -28.59 9.34 -9.06
CA PRO A 51 -27.84 9.56 -10.29
C PRO A 51 -27.87 11.01 -10.81
N GLY A 52 -28.82 11.84 -10.36
CA GLY A 52 -28.87 13.27 -10.68
C GLY A 52 -27.77 14.12 -10.01
N VAL A 53 -27.03 13.58 -9.05
CA VAL A 53 -25.88 14.23 -8.39
C VAL A 53 -24.58 14.10 -9.21
N ILE A 54 -24.53 13.12 -10.12
CA ILE A 54 -23.40 12.93 -11.04
C ILE A 54 -23.18 14.21 -11.84
N ILE A 55 -21.91 14.55 -12.10
CA ILE A 55 -21.51 15.72 -12.89
C ILE A 55 -20.94 15.22 -14.23
N PRO A 56 -21.76 15.04 -15.29
CA PRO A 56 -21.34 14.39 -16.53
C PRO A 56 -20.23 15.15 -17.28
N GLU A 57 -20.10 16.46 -17.05
CA GLU A 57 -19.05 17.32 -17.59
C GLU A 57 -17.66 16.88 -17.13
N ASN A 58 -17.59 16.21 -15.98
CA ASN A 58 -16.36 15.65 -15.43
C ASN A 58 -16.08 14.22 -15.92
N LYS A 59 -16.76 13.73 -16.95
CA LYS A 59 -16.44 12.42 -17.56
C LYS A 59 -14.96 12.37 -17.96
N ASN A 60 -14.30 11.25 -17.63
CA ASN A 60 -12.86 11.03 -17.81
C ASN A 60 -11.94 11.93 -16.98
N ARG A 61 -12.47 12.75 -16.07
CA ARG A 61 -11.64 13.43 -15.07
C ARG A 61 -11.42 12.48 -13.90
N LYS A 62 -10.28 12.67 -13.23
CA LYS A 62 -9.92 11.90 -12.03
C LYS A 62 -10.88 12.17 -10.86
N GLU A 63 -11.43 13.39 -10.79
CA GLU A 63 -12.20 13.85 -9.64
C GLU A 63 -13.48 14.56 -10.08
N GLY A 64 -14.48 14.58 -9.20
CA GLY A 64 -15.72 15.33 -9.34
C GLY A 64 -16.76 14.71 -10.26
N TYR A 65 -16.62 13.44 -10.67
CA TYR A 65 -17.62 12.79 -11.52
C TYR A 65 -18.81 12.26 -10.71
N PHE A 66 -18.56 11.54 -9.61
CA PHE A 66 -19.60 10.84 -8.85
C PHE A 66 -20.30 11.71 -7.80
N HIS A 67 -19.59 12.72 -7.30
CA HIS A 67 -19.99 13.49 -6.13
C HIS A 67 -19.39 14.91 -6.14
N PRO A 68 -20.03 15.94 -5.57
CA PRO A 68 -19.44 17.28 -5.47
C PRO A 68 -18.27 17.37 -4.47
N ASP A 69 -18.30 16.59 -3.39
CA ASP A 69 -17.22 16.54 -2.39
C ASP A 69 -15.99 15.75 -2.94
N PRO A 70 -14.79 16.34 -2.99
CA PRO A 70 -13.59 15.67 -3.50
C PRO A 70 -13.14 14.49 -2.62
N ASN A 71 -13.46 14.49 -1.32
CA ASN A 71 -13.12 13.38 -0.42
C ASN A 71 -13.85 12.09 -0.83
N VAL A 72 -15.11 12.23 -1.23
CA VAL A 72 -15.93 11.10 -1.72
C VAL A 72 -15.32 10.53 -3.00
N ASN A 73 -15.01 11.38 -3.98
CA ASN A 73 -14.42 10.90 -5.24
C ASN A 73 -13.06 10.22 -5.02
N SER A 74 -12.19 10.80 -4.19
CA SER A 74 -10.86 10.23 -3.90
C SER A 74 -10.98 8.87 -3.20
N PHE A 75 -11.97 8.71 -2.32
CA PHE A 75 -12.24 7.43 -1.66
C PHE A 75 -12.82 6.38 -2.61
N LEU A 76 -13.77 6.76 -3.45
CA LEU A 76 -14.36 5.87 -4.45
C LEU A 76 -13.34 5.42 -5.50
N ASP A 77 -12.37 6.27 -5.86
CA ASP A 77 -11.28 5.85 -6.76
C ASP A 77 -10.45 4.69 -6.15
N GLU A 78 -10.18 4.74 -4.85
CA GLU A 78 -9.48 3.63 -4.18
C GLU A 78 -10.36 2.38 -4.02
N LEU A 79 -11.60 2.58 -3.54
CA LEU A 79 -12.51 1.49 -3.22
C LEU A 79 -13.07 0.78 -4.47
N ILE A 80 -13.23 1.49 -5.58
CA ILE A 80 -13.77 0.97 -6.83
C ILE A 80 -12.62 0.78 -7.83
N THR A 81 -11.98 1.84 -8.30
CA THR A 81 -10.99 1.73 -9.40
C THR A 81 -9.79 0.85 -9.01
N TRP A 82 -9.07 1.20 -7.94
CA TRP A 82 -7.83 0.53 -7.56
C TRP A 82 -8.05 -0.86 -6.98
N ARG A 83 -9.16 -1.06 -6.26
CA ARG A 83 -9.57 -2.38 -5.80
C ARG A 83 -9.93 -3.27 -7.00
N ASP A 84 -10.85 -2.81 -7.85
CA ASP A 84 -11.46 -3.68 -8.84
C ASP A 84 -10.52 -3.95 -10.02
N VAL A 85 -9.51 -3.11 -10.28
CA VAL A 85 -8.47 -3.44 -11.27
C VAL A 85 -7.66 -4.68 -10.86
N GLY A 86 -7.41 -4.87 -9.56
CA GLY A 86 -6.76 -6.08 -9.02
C GLY A 86 -7.62 -7.33 -9.24
N PHE A 87 -8.91 -7.24 -8.90
CA PHE A 87 -9.87 -8.33 -9.16
C PHE A 87 -10.06 -8.62 -10.65
N LEU A 88 -10.14 -7.58 -11.49
CA LEU A 88 -10.29 -7.72 -12.94
C LEU A 88 -9.08 -8.44 -13.55
N MET A 89 -7.87 -8.16 -13.08
CA MET A 89 -6.64 -8.85 -13.51
C MET A 89 -6.71 -10.36 -13.23
N PHE A 90 -7.23 -10.76 -12.07
CA PHE A 90 -7.45 -12.17 -11.74
C PHE A 90 -8.62 -12.78 -12.53
N TRP A 91 -9.72 -12.06 -12.71
CA TRP A 91 -10.85 -12.54 -13.49
C TRP A 91 -10.50 -12.78 -14.97
N LYS A 92 -9.78 -11.85 -15.61
CA LYS A 92 -9.39 -11.97 -17.03
C LYS A 92 -8.42 -13.12 -17.30
N LYS A 93 -7.54 -13.43 -16.34
CA LYS A 93 -6.59 -14.54 -16.42
C LYS A 93 -6.62 -15.27 -15.08
N PRO A 94 -7.53 -16.23 -14.85
CA PRO A 94 -7.64 -16.90 -13.55
C PRO A 94 -6.35 -17.59 -13.13
N SER A 95 -5.91 -17.35 -11.91
CA SER A 95 -4.82 -18.06 -11.26
C SER A 95 -4.91 -17.87 -9.74
N PHE A 96 -4.28 -18.76 -8.97
CA PHE A 96 -4.17 -18.60 -7.52
C PHE A 96 -3.13 -17.55 -7.10
N ARG A 97 -2.17 -17.27 -7.99
CA ARG A 97 -1.03 -16.40 -7.75
C ARG A 97 -0.68 -15.63 -9.02
N LYS A 98 -0.17 -14.40 -8.86
CA LYS A 98 0.50 -13.64 -9.92
C LYS A 98 1.97 -13.48 -9.57
N ASP A 99 2.82 -13.30 -10.58
CA ASP A 99 4.24 -13.05 -10.42
C ASP A 99 4.72 -12.01 -11.45
N LEU A 100 6.03 -11.78 -11.52
CA LEU A 100 6.62 -10.78 -12.40
C LEU A 100 6.38 -11.04 -13.89
N SER A 101 6.01 -12.27 -14.31
CA SER A 101 5.76 -12.60 -15.72
C SER A 101 4.56 -11.87 -16.32
N ILE A 102 3.66 -11.35 -15.47
CA ILE A 102 2.47 -10.63 -15.93
C ILE A 102 2.71 -9.15 -16.18
N LEU A 103 3.91 -8.64 -15.85
CA LEU A 103 4.26 -7.24 -16.06
C LEU A 103 4.29 -6.91 -17.56
N PRO A 104 3.89 -5.70 -17.99
CA PRO A 104 4.00 -5.27 -19.38
C PRO A 104 5.43 -5.36 -19.93
N ASP A 105 5.57 -5.55 -21.24
CA ASP A 105 6.86 -5.74 -21.93
C ASP A 105 7.90 -4.66 -21.60
N TRP A 106 7.49 -3.39 -21.47
CA TRP A 106 8.42 -2.30 -21.16
C TRP A 106 9.04 -2.47 -19.77
N ILE A 107 8.28 -3.00 -18.82
CA ILE A 107 8.76 -3.28 -17.46
C ILE A 107 9.68 -4.49 -17.47
N GLN A 108 9.28 -5.57 -18.17
CA GLN A 108 10.13 -6.77 -18.26
C GLN A 108 11.50 -6.44 -18.88
N LYS A 109 11.53 -5.65 -19.95
CA LYS A 109 12.78 -5.17 -20.58
C LYS A 109 13.60 -4.29 -19.63
N ASN A 110 12.93 -3.40 -18.89
CA ASN A 110 13.58 -2.56 -17.89
C ASN A 110 14.24 -3.40 -16.78
N LEU A 111 13.50 -4.36 -16.21
CA LEU A 111 14.04 -5.25 -15.17
C LEU A 111 15.19 -6.11 -15.72
N ASP A 112 15.09 -6.65 -16.94
CA ASP A 112 16.17 -7.45 -17.53
C ASP A 112 17.45 -6.63 -17.75
N PHE A 113 17.31 -5.37 -18.19
CA PHE A 113 18.45 -4.47 -18.38
C PHE A 113 19.18 -4.15 -17.06
N HIS A 114 18.43 -3.92 -15.97
CA HIS A 114 18.98 -3.53 -14.66
C HIS A 114 19.27 -4.69 -13.70
N LYS A 115 19.11 -5.94 -14.14
CA LYS A 115 19.29 -7.13 -13.28
C LYS A 115 20.69 -7.24 -12.68
N ASN A 116 21.71 -6.73 -13.39
CA ASN A 116 23.11 -6.78 -12.96
C ASN A 116 23.59 -5.48 -12.30
N ASP A 117 22.70 -4.50 -12.09
CA ASP A 117 23.07 -3.26 -11.42
C ASP A 117 23.51 -3.53 -9.98
N VAL A 118 24.55 -2.82 -9.56
CA VAL A 118 25.03 -2.90 -8.17
C VAL A 118 23.94 -2.41 -7.22
N ARG A 119 23.56 -3.28 -6.26
CA ARG A 119 22.62 -2.95 -5.19
C ARG A 119 23.35 -2.13 -4.12
N PRO A 120 22.77 -1.00 -3.64
CA PRO A 120 23.41 -0.18 -2.60
C PRO A 120 23.53 -0.90 -1.25
N TYR A 121 22.56 -1.77 -0.96
CA TYR A 121 22.53 -2.65 0.20
C TYR A 121 21.97 -4.01 -0.24
N ILE A 122 22.34 -5.08 0.47
CA ILE A 122 21.70 -6.38 0.32
C ILE A 122 21.37 -6.88 1.72
N TYR A 123 20.08 -7.06 2.00
CA TYR A 123 19.61 -7.62 3.26
C TYR A 123 19.11 -9.03 3.06
N THR A 124 19.38 -9.89 4.05
CA THR A 124 18.72 -11.19 4.14
C THR A 124 17.25 -11.00 4.45
N LYS A 125 16.43 -11.99 4.07
CA LYS A 125 15.01 -12.02 4.44
C LYS A 125 14.81 -11.89 5.95
N GLU A 126 15.62 -12.55 6.77
CA GLU A 126 15.54 -12.46 8.23
C GLU A 126 15.81 -11.03 8.74
N GLN A 127 16.81 -10.33 8.17
CA GLN A 127 17.07 -8.93 8.52
C GLN A 127 15.91 -8.02 8.15
N LEU A 128 15.31 -8.21 6.97
CA LEU A 128 14.14 -7.45 6.55
C LEU A 128 12.95 -7.74 7.47
N GLU A 129 12.64 -9.02 7.73
CA GLU A 129 11.51 -9.43 8.56
C GLU A 129 11.58 -8.83 9.97
N ASN A 130 12.78 -8.81 10.56
CA ASN A 130 13.06 -8.29 11.89
C ASN A 130 13.39 -6.78 11.92
N SER A 131 13.14 -6.04 10.83
CA SER A 131 13.34 -4.59 10.77
C SER A 131 14.79 -4.15 11.10
N LYS A 132 15.78 -4.93 10.65
CA LYS A 132 17.21 -4.70 10.87
C LYS A 132 17.89 -4.09 9.65
N THR A 133 17.32 -2.98 9.14
CA THR A 133 17.94 -2.19 8.06
C THR A 133 18.53 -0.89 8.59
N HIS A 134 19.30 -0.21 7.74
CA HIS A 134 19.80 1.14 8.04
C HIS A 134 18.68 2.21 8.06
N ASP A 135 17.50 1.91 7.51
CA ASP A 135 16.45 2.88 7.27
C ASP A 135 15.37 2.82 8.36
N VAL A 136 15.39 3.82 9.23
CA VAL A 136 14.45 3.94 10.36
C VAL A 136 12.98 3.98 9.90
N ILE A 137 12.67 4.59 8.75
CA ILE A 137 11.28 4.68 8.27
C ILE A 137 10.81 3.33 7.74
N TRP A 138 11.68 2.64 7.00
CA TRP A 138 11.38 1.30 6.52
C TRP A 138 11.20 0.32 7.68
N ASN A 139 12.09 0.38 8.67
CA ASN A 139 11.99 -0.42 9.88
C ASN A 139 10.68 -0.14 10.64
N ALA A 140 10.25 1.12 10.75
CA ALA A 140 8.99 1.46 11.39
C ALA A 140 7.78 0.90 10.63
N ALA A 141 7.77 0.99 9.29
CA ALA A 141 6.70 0.42 8.47
C ALA A 141 6.62 -1.11 8.61
N GLN A 142 7.77 -1.79 8.58
CA GLN A 142 7.82 -3.25 8.77
C GLN A 142 7.33 -3.65 10.17
N LYS A 143 7.73 -2.92 11.23
CA LYS A 143 7.25 -3.15 12.60
C LYS A 143 5.73 -2.94 12.71
N GLU A 144 5.19 -1.89 12.10
CA GLU A 144 3.74 -1.66 12.04
C GLU A 144 3.02 -2.89 11.48
N LEU A 145 3.49 -3.39 10.33
CA LEU A 145 2.92 -4.58 9.69
C LEU A 145 2.98 -5.81 10.60
N VAL A 146 4.14 -6.09 11.18
CA VAL A 146 4.34 -7.28 12.02
C VAL A 146 3.52 -7.23 13.30
N LEU A 147 3.47 -6.07 13.96
CA LEU A 147 2.87 -5.92 15.30
C LEU A 147 1.37 -5.60 15.28
N SER A 148 0.86 -5.01 14.19
CA SER A 148 -0.54 -4.59 14.10
C SER A 148 -1.34 -5.29 12.99
N GLY A 149 -0.68 -6.03 12.10
CA GLY A 149 -1.31 -6.65 10.92
C GLY A 149 -1.76 -5.65 9.86
N CYS A 150 -1.40 -4.38 10.00
CA CYS A 150 -1.72 -3.28 9.09
C CYS A 150 -0.45 -2.48 8.76
N MET A 151 -0.43 -1.82 7.62
CA MET A 151 0.63 -0.87 7.27
C MET A 151 0.00 0.33 6.61
N GLN A 152 0.47 1.54 6.95
CA GLN A 152 -0.02 2.74 6.30
C GLN A 152 0.26 2.71 4.78
N ASN A 153 -0.77 3.02 3.96
CA ASN A 153 -0.75 2.79 2.51
C ASN A 153 0.40 3.47 1.74
N TYR A 154 0.76 4.71 2.09
CA TYR A 154 1.90 5.38 1.47
C TYR A 154 3.21 4.68 1.83
N LEU A 155 3.33 4.22 3.07
CA LEU A 155 4.49 3.46 3.53
C LEU A 155 4.53 2.05 2.92
N ARG A 156 3.41 1.41 2.60
CA ARG A 156 3.38 0.13 1.84
C ARG A 156 4.06 0.25 0.48
N MET A 157 3.87 1.37 -0.20
CA MET A 157 4.57 1.67 -1.45
C MET A 157 6.08 1.87 -1.23
N LEU A 158 6.47 2.69 -0.25
CA LEU A 158 7.89 2.91 0.08
C LEU A 158 8.56 1.59 0.48
N TRP A 159 7.91 0.83 1.35
CA TRP A 159 8.34 -0.48 1.84
C TRP A 159 8.61 -1.44 0.69
N GLY A 160 7.66 -1.56 -0.24
CA GLY A 160 7.78 -2.40 -1.42
C GLY A 160 8.96 -2.02 -2.31
N LYS A 161 9.11 -0.71 -2.60
CA LYS A 161 10.26 -0.22 -3.38
C LYS A 161 11.58 -0.54 -2.68
N LYS A 162 11.69 -0.31 -1.37
CA LYS A 162 12.95 -0.56 -0.66
C LYS A 162 13.36 -2.02 -0.62
N VAL A 163 12.43 -2.97 -0.51
CA VAL A 163 12.77 -4.40 -0.64
C VAL A 163 13.33 -4.70 -2.03
N ILE A 164 12.78 -4.10 -3.10
CA ILE A 164 13.33 -4.24 -4.46
C ILE A 164 14.77 -3.70 -4.54
N GLU A 165 15.02 -2.53 -3.95
CA GLU A 165 16.33 -1.89 -3.94
C GLU A 165 17.39 -2.68 -3.15
N TRP A 166 16.96 -3.44 -2.13
CA TRP A 166 17.85 -4.12 -1.17
C TRP A 166 17.85 -5.64 -1.26
N SER A 167 17.25 -6.19 -2.32
CA SER A 167 17.29 -7.62 -2.61
C SER A 167 18.32 -7.91 -3.70
N PRO A 168 18.93 -9.12 -3.69
CA PRO A 168 19.93 -9.51 -4.69
C PRO A 168 19.38 -9.46 -6.13
N ASP A 169 18.10 -9.79 -6.30
CA ASP A 169 17.42 -9.79 -7.58
C ASP A 169 15.91 -9.51 -7.42
N TYR A 170 15.22 -9.27 -8.52
CA TYR A 170 13.79 -8.91 -8.52
C TYR A 170 12.88 -10.06 -8.10
N GLN A 171 13.25 -11.31 -8.39
CA GLN A 171 12.45 -12.48 -8.06
C GLN A 171 12.47 -12.71 -6.55
N THR A 172 13.66 -12.65 -5.95
CA THR A 172 13.85 -12.67 -4.49
C THR A 172 13.07 -11.53 -3.83
N ALA A 173 13.11 -10.31 -4.38
CA ALA A 173 12.33 -9.19 -3.86
C ALA A 173 10.82 -9.47 -3.88
N PHE A 174 10.31 -10.01 -5.00
CA PHE A 174 8.89 -10.33 -5.15
C PHE A 174 8.45 -11.37 -4.12
N GLU A 175 9.23 -12.44 -3.94
CA GLU A 175 8.93 -13.52 -3.00
C GLU A 175 8.92 -13.04 -1.55
N ILE A 176 9.88 -12.19 -1.16
CA ILE A 176 9.90 -11.57 0.17
C ILE A 176 8.65 -10.71 0.39
N LEU A 177 8.31 -9.87 -0.58
CA LEU A 177 7.13 -8.99 -0.50
C LEU A 177 5.83 -9.77 -0.41
N GLU A 178 5.67 -10.79 -1.25
CA GLU A 178 4.51 -11.67 -1.24
C GLU A 178 4.38 -12.37 0.11
N GLU A 179 5.48 -12.96 0.61
CA GLU A 179 5.44 -13.70 1.86
C GLU A 179 5.13 -12.79 3.05
N PHE A 180 5.81 -11.67 3.21
CA PHE A 180 5.55 -10.77 4.34
C PHE A 180 4.14 -10.21 4.31
N ASN A 181 3.66 -9.83 3.13
CA ASN A 181 2.30 -9.34 2.97
C ASN A 181 1.29 -10.43 3.32
N ASN A 182 1.49 -11.66 2.83
CA ASN A 182 0.59 -12.78 3.09
C ASN A 182 0.70 -13.33 4.51
N LYS A 183 1.83 -13.16 5.19
CA LYS A 183 2.05 -13.64 6.56
C LYS A 183 1.44 -12.70 7.58
N TYR A 184 1.68 -11.39 7.41
CA TYR A 184 1.38 -10.41 8.46
C TYR A 184 0.13 -9.56 8.18
N ALA A 185 -0.17 -9.20 6.93
CA ALA A 185 -1.28 -8.29 6.66
C ALA A 185 -2.63 -8.99 6.85
N TYR A 186 -3.55 -8.36 7.59
CA TYR A 186 -4.93 -8.84 7.68
C TYR A 186 -5.65 -8.80 6.34
N ASP A 187 -5.27 -7.86 5.46
CA ASP A 187 -5.74 -7.75 4.08
C ASP A 187 -4.84 -8.45 3.04
N GLY A 188 -3.92 -9.30 3.51
CA GLY A 188 -3.03 -10.12 2.69
C GLY A 188 -3.73 -11.28 1.99
N ARG A 189 -3.06 -11.94 1.03
CA ARG A 189 -3.61 -13.06 0.23
C ARG A 189 -4.84 -12.66 -0.59
N ASP A 190 -4.83 -11.42 -1.06
CA ASP A 190 -5.93 -10.79 -1.80
C ASP A 190 -5.47 -10.38 -3.21
N PRO A 191 -6.34 -10.33 -4.24
CA PRO A 191 -6.00 -9.74 -5.53
C PRO A 191 -5.35 -8.35 -5.43
N ASN A 192 -5.75 -7.54 -4.44
CA ASN A 192 -5.16 -6.23 -4.16
C ASN A 192 -3.75 -6.30 -3.59
N SER A 193 -3.41 -7.37 -2.87
CA SER A 193 -2.04 -7.62 -2.41
C SER A 193 -1.11 -7.74 -3.61
N TYR A 194 -1.48 -8.55 -4.60
CA TYR A 194 -0.71 -8.70 -5.83
C TYR A 194 -0.67 -7.40 -6.64
N ASN A 195 -1.78 -6.68 -6.73
CA ASN A 195 -1.83 -5.39 -7.41
C ASN A 195 -0.83 -4.40 -6.79
N GLY A 196 -0.83 -4.24 -5.47
CA GLY A 196 0.07 -3.33 -4.75
C GLY A 196 1.54 -3.73 -4.84
N ILE A 197 1.86 -5.02 -4.72
CA ILE A 197 3.23 -5.53 -4.88
C ILE A 197 3.70 -5.28 -6.31
N LEU A 198 2.92 -5.66 -7.33
CA LEU A 198 3.32 -5.49 -8.74
C LEU A 198 3.37 -4.02 -9.16
N TRP A 199 2.59 -3.13 -8.55
CA TRP A 199 2.74 -1.68 -8.70
C TRP A 199 4.12 -1.21 -8.21
N CYS A 200 4.69 -1.85 -7.18
CA CYS A 200 6.07 -1.59 -6.79
C CYS A 200 7.08 -1.98 -7.88
N PHE A 201 6.74 -2.90 -8.77
CA PHE A 201 7.50 -3.22 -9.99
C PHE A 201 7.07 -2.40 -11.22
N GLY A 202 6.10 -1.49 -11.08
CA GLY A 202 5.67 -0.55 -12.12
C GLY A 202 4.35 -0.88 -12.81
N LEU A 203 3.65 -1.96 -12.43
CA LEU A 203 2.33 -2.28 -12.97
C LEU A 203 1.36 -1.11 -12.76
N PHE A 204 0.56 -0.77 -13.78
CA PHE A 204 -0.40 0.35 -13.78
C PHE A 204 0.20 1.74 -13.52
N ASP A 205 1.52 1.90 -13.61
CA ASP A 205 2.19 3.21 -13.62
C ASP A 205 2.79 3.48 -15.01
N ARG A 206 3.19 4.73 -15.21
CA ARG A 206 3.93 5.18 -16.40
C ARG A 206 5.45 5.15 -16.14
N PRO A 207 6.28 5.23 -17.20
CA PRO A 207 7.71 5.44 -17.04
C PRO A 207 8.07 6.77 -16.35
N TRP A 208 9.14 6.74 -15.56
CA TRP A 208 9.72 7.87 -14.82
C TRP A 208 11.15 8.16 -15.28
N PHE A 209 11.48 9.44 -15.38
CA PHE A 209 12.80 9.93 -15.79
C PHE A 209 13.38 10.86 -14.73
N PRO A 210 14.71 10.90 -14.55
CA PRO A 210 15.72 10.11 -15.27
C PRO A 210 15.73 8.63 -14.84
N GLU A 211 16.29 7.78 -15.69
CA GLU A 211 16.57 6.37 -15.40
C GLU A 211 17.56 6.25 -14.22
N ARG A 212 17.39 5.23 -13.38
CA ARG A 212 18.21 5.02 -12.18
C ARG A 212 18.65 3.58 -12.05
N ASN A 213 19.82 3.36 -11.44
CA ASN A 213 20.25 2.00 -11.10
C ASN A 213 19.16 1.26 -10.32
N VAL A 214 19.07 -0.05 -10.56
CA VAL A 214 18.09 -0.99 -9.98
C VAL A 214 16.66 -0.80 -10.50
N PHE A 215 16.15 0.43 -10.60
CA PHE A 215 14.75 0.66 -10.98
C PHE A 215 14.55 0.99 -12.46
N GLY A 216 15.59 1.42 -13.16
CA GLY A 216 15.47 2.03 -14.47
C GLY A 216 14.47 3.18 -14.46
N ASN A 217 13.43 3.04 -15.28
CA ASN A 217 12.32 4.00 -15.39
C ASN A 217 11.10 3.64 -14.53
N ILE A 218 11.20 2.68 -13.61
CA ILE A 218 10.16 2.45 -12.60
C ILE A 218 10.22 3.57 -11.57
N ARG A 219 9.06 4.04 -11.10
CA ARG A 219 8.99 5.06 -10.05
C ARG A 219 9.78 4.62 -8.81
N THR A 220 10.73 5.45 -8.38
CA THR A 220 11.46 5.28 -7.12
C THR A 220 10.80 6.04 -5.97
N MET A 221 10.99 5.55 -4.75
CA MET A 221 10.63 6.28 -3.52
C MET A 221 11.80 6.24 -2.55
N SER A 222 12.01 7.33 -1.80
CA SER A 222 13.05 7.40 -0.78
C SER A 222 12.50 7.88 0.56
N SER A 223 13.10 7.37 1.63
CA SER A 223 12.80 7.77 3.00
C SER A 223 13.14 9.24 3.24
N ASP A 224 14.20 9.76 2.64
CA ASP A 224 14.53 11.20 2.71
C ASP A 224 13.45 12.09 2.09
N SER A 225 12.88 11.70 0.94
CA SER A 225 11.77 12.45 0.34
C SER A 225 10.53 12.34 1.21
N THR A 226 10.31 11.17 1.82
CA THR A 226 9.18 10.93 2.73
C THR A 226 9.28 11.78 4.01
N LYS A 227 10.47 11.91 4.60
CA LYS A 227 10.75 12.80 5.75
C LYS A 227 10.47 14.26 5.43
N LYS A 228 10.82 14.71 4.22
CA LYS A 228 10.55 16.09 3.78
C LYS A 228 9.06 16.33 3.53
N LYS A 229 8.35 15.30 3.06
CA LYS A 229 6.93 15.39 2.70
C LYS A 229 6.00 15.34 3.92
N PHE A 230 6.33 14.54 4.94
CA PHE A 230 5.43 14.26 6.06
C PHE A 230 6.09 14.48 7.42
N LYS A 231 5.28 14.89 8.40
CA LYS A 231 5.68 14.94 9.82
C LYS A 231 5.53 13.55 10.44
N LEU A 232 6.62 12.79 10.45
CA LEU A 232 6.60 11.37 10.83
C LEU A 232 6.73 11.09 12.33
N GLN A 233 7.05 12.08 13.16
CA GLN A 233 7.35 11.85 14.58
C GLN A 233 6.21 11.10 15.29
N THR A 234 4.97 11.58 15.14
CA THR A 234 3.79 10.93 15.77
C THR A 234 3.60 9.49 15.30
N TYR A 235 3.93 9.19 14.03
CA TYR A 235 3.85 7.83 13.51
C TYR A 235 4.96 6.94 14.10
N LEU A 236 6.19 7.45 14.21
CA LEU A 236 7.31 6.71 14.82
C LEU A 236 7.04 6.42 16.30
N ASP A 237 6.51 7.38 17.04
CA ASP A 237 6.13 7.22 18.45
C ASP A 237 5.03 6.14 18.60
N TYR A 238 4.05 6.14 17.70
CA TYR A 238 3.03 5.09 17.65
C TYR A 238 3.63 3.70 17.43
N VAL A 239 4.55 3.55 16.46
CA VAL A 239 5.19 2.27 16.20
C VAL A 239 6.02 1.81 17.41
N GLN A 240 6.74 2.72 18.07
CA GLN A 240 7.43 2.41 19.33
C GLN A 240 6.45 1.92 20.40
N SER A 241 5.27 2.52 20.53
CA SER A 241 4.24 2.07 21.47
C SER A 241 3.68 0.67 21.17
N LEU A 242 3.75 0.21 19.91
CA LEU A 242 3.39 -1.17 19.56
C LEU A 242 4.44 -2.15 20.10
N GLU A 243 5.73 -1.83 19.95
CA GLU A 243 6.83 -2.66 20.46
C GLU A 243 6.75 -2.80 21.98
N GLU A 244 6.60 -1.68 22.70
CA GLU A 244 6.50 -1.70 24.16
C GLU A 244 5.30 -2.49 24.69
N ARG A 245 4.20 -2.54 23.93
CA ARG A 245 3.03 -3.37 24.26
C ARG A 245 3.30 -4.85 24.02
N ASN A 246 3.98 -5.19 22.92
CA ASN A 246 4.33 -6.57 22.61
C ASN A 246 5.29 -7.14 23.66
N ASP A 247 6.34 -6.40 24.02
CA ASP A 247 7.32 -6.83 25.03
C ASP A 247 6.66 -7.12 26.39
N LYS A 248 5.67 -6.30 26.77
CA LYS A 248 4.87 -6.51 27.99
C LYS A 248 4.05 -7.81 27.91
N LEU A 249 3.39 -8.09 26.79
CA LEU A 249 2.63 -9.31 26.60
C LEU A 249 3.54 -10.55 26.67
N ASP A 250 4.70 -10.51 26.01
CA ASP A 250 5.67 -11.60 26.04
C ASP A 250 6.20 -11.85 27.46
N SER A 251 6.47 -10.77 28.22
CA SER A 251 6.90 -10.89 29.63
C SER A 251 5.81 -11.50 30.54
N GLN A 252 4.53 -11.22 30.27
CA GLN A 252 3.42 -11.80 31.03
C GLN A 252 3.19 -13.28 30.69
N LEU A 253 3.43 -13.68 29.44
CA LEU A 253 3.32 -15.08 29.01
C LEU A 253 4.46 -15.96 29.53
N LEU A 254 5.65 -15.39 29.74
CA LEU A 254 6.82 -16.10 30.30
C LEU A 254 6.76 -16.26 31.83
N PHE A 255 5.97 -15.43 32.52
CA PHE A 255 5.74 -15.50 33.96
C PHE A 255 4.24 -15.46 34.30
N PRO A 256 3.48 -16.52 33.97
CA PRO A 256 2.08 -16.59 34.37
C PRO A 256 1.99 -16.67 35.90
N THR A 257 1.30 -15.73 36.52
CA THR A 257 0.93 -15.77 37.96
C THR A 257 0.00 -16.94 38.26
#